data_AF-A0A5K0YBI8-F1
#
_entry.id   AF-A0A5K0YBI8-F1
#
_cell.length_a   1.000
_cell.length_b   1.000
_cell.length_c   1.000
_cell.angle_alpha   90.00
_cell.angle_beta   90.00
_cell.angle_gamma   90.00
#
_symmetry.space_group_name_H-M   'P 1'
#
loop_
_entity.id
_entity.type
_entity.pdbx_description
1 polymer ?
#
loop_
_entity_poly.entity_id
_entity_poly.type
_entity_poly.pdbx_seq_one_letter_code
_entity_poly.pdbx_strand_id
1 'polypeptide(L)'
;GVELIQPAQTRFATNVLNMQSIVKQRTPLRQMFFNEEWAAYPHAHKRKSSLVVDIIFNKEFWESCVNLLMDCVSLVKVLRLPDADDRPSIGYLYDAMDKAKEAIRDNLKEKK
;
A
#
# COMPACT_ATOMS: atom_id res chain seq x y z
N GLY A 1 -1.23 0.79 20.53
CA GLY A 1 -0.58 0.97 19.22
C GLY A 1 -1.50 0.47 18.13
N VAL A 2 -1.40 1.00 16.91
CA VAL A 2 -2.15 0.49 15.75
C VAL A 2 -1.33 -0.63 15.12
N GLU A 3 -1.98 -1.75 14.78
CA GLU A 3 -1.29 -2.90 14.19
C GLU A 3 -0.85 -2.58 12.74
N LEU A 4 0.42 -2.82 12.42
CA LEU A 4 0.96 -2.63 11.06
C LEU A 4 0.65 -3.80 10.14
N ILE A 5 0.47 -4.99 10.72
CA ILE A 5 0.19 -6.22 9.99
C ILE A 5 -1.29 -6.52 10.16
N GLN A 6 -2.00 -6.65 9.04
CA GLN A 6 -3.43 -6.95 9.00
C GLN A 6 -3.64 -8.23 8.19
N PRO A 7 -3.81 -9.38 8.87
CA PRO A 7 -4.07 -10.65 8.20
C PRO A 7 -5.37 -10.59 7.39
N ALA A 8 -5.32 -11.04 6.14
CA ALA A 8 -6.51 -11.29 5.31
C ALA A 8 -6.55 -12.75 4.86
N GLN A 9 -7.70 -13.18 4.33
CA GLN A 9 -7.87 -14.56 3.83
C GLN A 9 -6.89 -14.90 2.69
N THR A 10 -6.48 -13.91 1.89
CA THR A 10 -5.52 -14.12 0.81
C THR A 10 -4.23 -13.36 1.08
N ARG A 11 -3.10 -13.95 0.67
CA ARG A 11 -1.78 -13.30 0.75
C ARG A 11 -1.74 -11.95 0.02
N PHE A 12 -2.51 -11.82 -1.06
CA PHE A 12 -2.63 -10.57 -1.82
C PHE A 12 -3.32 -9.47 -1.01
N ALA A 13 -4.47 -9.77 -0.41
CA ALA A 13 -5.18 -8.82 0.44
C ALA A 13 -4.35 -8.44 1.69
N THR A 14 -3.63 -9.40 2.29
CA THR A 14 -2.72 -9.13 3.41
C THR A 14 -1.67 -8.09 3.05
N ASN A 15 -1.00 -8.21 1.89
CA ASN A 15 0.01 -7.25 1.46
C ASN A 15 -0.56 -5.85 1.24
N VAL A 16 -1.75 -5.74 0.65
CA VAL A 16 -2.43 -4.45 0.43
C VAL A 16 -2.85 -3.80 1.75
N LEU A 17 -3.42 -4.56 2.68
CA LEU A 17 -3.82 -4.05 4.00
C LEU A 17 -2.61 -3.65 4.86
N ASN A 18 -1.51 -4.41 4.79
CA ASN A 18 -0.25 -4.05 5.43
C ASN A 18 0.28 -2.72 4.89
N MET A 19 0.34 -2.57 3.56
CA MET A 19 0.75 -1.31 2.92
C MET A 19 -0.14 -0.15 3.33
N GLN A 20 -1.46 -0.35 3.36
CA GLN A 20 -2.42 0.66 3.80
C GLN A 20 -2.19 1.08 5.26
N SER A 21 -1.92 0.11 6.14
CA SER A 21 -1.62 0.35 7.54
C SER A 21 -0.30 1.10 7.74
N ILE A 22 0.75 0.72 7.01
CA ILE A 22 2.06 1.40 7.03
C ILE A 22 1.91 2.86 6.57
N VAL A 23 1.18 3.12 5.47
CA VAL A 23 0.92 4.47 4.97
C VAL A 23 0.15 5.31 5.98
N LYS A 24 -0.89 4.76 6.62
CA LYS A 24 -1.64 5.45 7.70
C LYS A 24 -0.75 5.81 8.89
N GLN A 25 0.25 5.00 9.18
CA GLN A 25 1.16 5.19 10.31
C GLN A 25 2.44 5.97 9.95
N ARG A 26 2.54 6.57 8.77
CA ARG A 26 3.70 7.35 8.33
C ARG A 26 4.20 8.36 9.37
N THR A 27 3.31 9.17 9.93
CA THR A 27 3.67 10.21 10.90
C THR A 27 4.19 9.61 12.22
N PRO A 28 3.47 8.69 12.88
CA PRO A 28 4.00 7.95 14.03
C PRO A 28 5.35 7.26 13.78
N LEU A 29 5.52 6.63 12.61
CA LEU A 29 6.77 5.97 12.25
C LEU A 29 7.93 6.96 12.15
N ARG A 30 7.72 8.15 11.56
CA ARG A 30 8.76 9.18 11.52
C ARG A 30 9.10 9.69 12.92
N GLN A 31 8.09 9.91 13.77
CA GLN A 31 8.30 10.36 15.16
C GLN A 31 9.10 9.35 15.98
N MET A 32 8.90 8.05 15.77
CA MET A 32 9.68 6.99 16.44
C MET A 32 11.19 7.17 16.23
N PHE A 33 11.62 7.52 15.01
CA PHE A 33 13.04 7.71 14.69
C PHE A 33 13.63 9.04 15.17
N PHE A 34 12.79 9.98 15.63
CA PHE A 34 13.22 11.23 16.26
C PHE A 34 13.27 11.15 17.79
N ASN A 35 12.78 10.06 18.41
CA ASN A 35 12.75 9.92 19.85
C ASN A 35 14.15 9.61 20.43
N GLU A 36 14.44 10.12 21.62
CA GLU A 36 15.67 9.83 22.37
C GLU A 36 15.82 8.33 22.67
N GLU A 37 14.70 7.62 22.85
CA GLU A 37 14.68 6.15 23.01
C GLU A 37 15.28 5.42 21.80
N TRP A 38 15.07 5.94 20.58
CA TRP A 38 15.69 5.38 19.39
C TRP A 38 17.19 5.65 19.38
N ALA A 39 17.62 6.85 19.75
CA ALA A 39 19.05 7.18 19.84
C ALA A 39 19.80 6.32 20.88
N ALA A 40 19.12 5.98 21.98
CA ALA A 40 19.65 5.09 23.02
C ALA A 40 19.59 3.60 22.65
N TYR A 41 18.90 3.22 21.56
CA TYR A 41 18.72 1.81 21.21
C TYR A 41 20.03 1.21 20.67
N PRO A 42 20.53 0.08 21.23
CA PRO A 42 21.82 -0.51 20.86
C PRO A 42 21.96 -0.93 19.38
N HIS A 43 20.86 -0.94 18.64
CA HIS A 43 20.83 -1.35 17.23
C HIS A 43 20.38 -0.23 16.30
N ALA A 44 20.18 1.00 16.78
CA ALA A 44 19.76 2.13 15.98
C ALA A 44 20.68 2.41 14.79
N HIS A 45 22.00 2.22 14.99
CA HIS A 45 23.03 2.48 13.98
C HIS A 45 23.46 1.23 13.20
N LYS A 46 22.78 0.09 13.37
CA LYS A 46 23.04 -1.08 12.52
C LYS A 46 22.63 -0.77 11.08
N ARG A 47 23.34 -1.36 10.11
CA ARG A 47 23.05 -1.21 8.67
C ARG A 47 21.58 -1.42 8.32
N LYS A 48 20.93 -2.44 8.89
CA LYS A 48 19.50 -2.71 8.66
C LYS A 48 18.60 -1.58 9.18
N SER A 49 18.90 -1.04 10.36
CA SER A 49 18.15 0.05 10.97
C SER A 49 18.32 1.35 10.18
N SER A 50 19.53 1.65 9.72
CA SER A 50 19.80 2.79 8.83
C SER A 50 18.97 2.72 7.55
N LEU A 51 18.91 1.55 6.90
CA LEU A 51 18.09 1.37 5.71
C LEU A 51 16.61 1.63 5.97
N VAL A 52 16.09 1.22 7.12
CA VAL A 52 14.69 1.48 7.50
C VAL A 52 14.46 2.98 7.70
N VAL A 53 15.38 3.67 8.38
CA VAL A 53 15.33 5.13 8.54
C VAL A 53 15.30 5.79 7.17
N ASP A 54 16.22 5.44 6.27
CA ASP A 54 16.29 6.01 4.92
C ASP A 54 14.98 5.82 4.15
N ILE A 55 14.38 4.62 4.22
CA ILE A 55 13.07 4.32 3.60
C ILE A 55 11.95 5.18 4.20
N ILE A 56 11.88 5.28 5.53
CA ILE A 56 10.83 6.02 6.23
C ILE A 56 10.92 7.54 5.98
N PHE A 57 12.11 8.06 5.73
CA PHE A 57 12.32 9.47 5.39
C PHE A 57 12.29 9.77 3.89
N ASN A 58 12.35 8.74 3.03
CA ASN A 58 12.26 8.90 1.58
C ASN A 58 10.83 9.29 1.15
N LYS A 59 10.70 10.46 0.51
CA LYS A 59 9.41 10.96 0.01
C LYS A 59 8.85 10.10 -1.14
N GLU A 60 9.70 9.73 -2.09
CA GLU A 60 9.33 8.92 -3.27
C GLU A 60 8.83 7.53 -2.88
N PHE A 61 9.37 6.95 -1.80
CA PHE A 61 8.87 5.71 -1.24
C PHE A 61 7.39 5.83 -0.85
N TRP A 62 7.02 6.86 -0.09
CA TRP A 62 5.64 7.07 0.33
C TRP A 62 4.70 7.35 -0.83
N GLU A 63 5.13 8.14 -1.80
CA GLU A 63 4.37 8.38 -3.04
C GLU A 63 4.16 7.08 -3.81
N SER A 64 5.19 6.24 -3.91
CA SER A 64 5.10 4.92 -4.53
C SER A 64 4.10 4.01 -3.80
N CYS A 65 4.09 4.01 -2.47
CA CYS A 65 3.13 3.23 -1.68
C CYS A 65 1.68 3.70 -1.90
N VAL A 66 1.44 5.02 -1.92
CA VAL A 66 0.10 5.57 -2.18
C VAL A 66 -0.37 5.21 -3.59
N ASN A 67 0.51 5.33 -4.57
CA ASN A 67 0.20 4.96 -5.95
C ASN A 67 -0.13 3.47 -6.09
N LEU A 68 0.68 2.60 -5.48
CA LEU A 68 0.41 1.17 -5.46
C LEU A 68 -0.96 0.86 -4.83
N LEU A 69 -1.33 1.55 -3.75
CA LEU A 69 -2.64 1.38 -3.12
C LEU A 69 -3.78 1.80 -4.06
N MET A 70 -3.62 2.90 -4.82
CA MET A 70 -4.62 3.33 -5.81
C MET A 70 -4.80 2.30 -6.93
N ASP A 71 -3.71 1.69 -7.41
CA ASP A 71 -3.77 0.62 -8.41
C ASP A 71 -4.46 -0.64 -7.86
N CYS A 72 -4.15 -1.01 -6.61
CA CYS A 72 -4.81 -2.13 -5.93
C CYS A 72 -6.32 -1.89 -5.73
N VAL A 73 -6.77 -0.65 -5.52
CA VAL A 73 -8.21 -0.33 -5.43
C VAL A 73 -8.94 -0.65 -6.73
N SER A 74 -8.34 -0.33 -7.89
CA SER A 74 -8.92 -0.67 -9.20
C SER A 74 -9.07 -2.18 -9.38
N LEU A 75 -8.09 -2.96 -8.93
CA LEU A 75 -8.15 -4.43 -8.97
C LEU A 75 -9.22 -4.99 -8.03
N VAL A 76 -9.30 -4.49 -6.79
CA VAL A 76 -10.32 -4.92 -5.82
C VAL A 76 -11.73 -4.62 -6.32
N LYS A 77 -11.94 -3.50 -7.00
CA LYS A 77 -13.24 -3.18 -7.62
C LYS A 77 -13.64 -4.24 -8.64
N VAL A 78 -12.74 -4.65 -9.54
CA VAL A 78 -13.02 -5.71 -10.53
C VAL A 78 -13.30 -7.04 -9.84
N LEU A 79 -12.51 -7.42 -8.84
CA LEU A 79 -12.66 -8.69 -8.12
C LEU A 79 -13.96 -8.79 -7.32
N ARG A 80 -14.54 -7.66 -6.89
CA ARG A 80 -15.83 -7.64 -6.17
C ARG A 80 -17.05 -7.71 -7.09
N LEU A 81 -16.89 -7.52 -8.40
CA LEU A 81 -18.03 -7.55 -9.34
C LEU A 81 -18.66 -8.95 -9.46
N PRO A 82 -17.89 -10.05 -9.57
CA PRO A 82 -18.45 -11.40 -9.59
C PRO A 82 -19.12 -11.82 -8.27
N ASP A 83 -18.71 -11.22 -7.15
CA ASP A 83 -19.25 -11.51 -5.82
C ASP A 83 -20.57 -10.78 -5.53
N ALA A 84 -20.97 -9.82 -6.38
CA ALA A 84 -22.27 -9.18 -6.27
C ALA A 84 -23.37 -10.17 -6.67
N ASP A 85 -24.39 -10.34 -5.82
CA ASP A 85 -25.52 -11.27 -6.04
C ASP A 85 -26.22 -11.07 -7.40
N ASP A 86 -26.11 -9.86 -7.96
CA ASP A 86 -26.54 -9.53 -9.31
C ASP A 86 -25.46 -10.00 -10.30
N ARG A 87 -25.58 -11.23 -10.80
CA ARG A 87 -24.62 -11.84 -11.74
C ARG A 87 -24.35 -10.89 -12.91
N PRO A 88 -23.21 -10.18 -12.97
CA PRO A 88 -22.94 -9.30 -14.08
C PRO A 88 -22.77 -10.15 -15.33
N SER A 89 -23.30 -9.70 -16.46
CA SER A 89 -23.00 -10.36 -17.74
C SER A 89 -21.48 -10.35 -17.94
N ILE A 90 -20.94 -11.36 -18.63
CA ILE A 90 -19.50 -11.44 -18.92
C ILE A 90 -18.98 -10.15 -19.58
N GLY A 91 -19.83 -9.47 -20.37
CA GLY A 91 -19.52 -8.17 -20.97
C GLY A 91 -19.26 -7.05 -19.96
N TYR A 92 -19.96 -7.03 -18.84
CA TYR A 92 -19.73 -6.07 -17.76
C TYR A 92 -18.40 -6.31 -17.04
N LEU A 93 -18.01 -7.59 -16.86
CA LEU A 93 -16.70 -7.93 -16.30
C LEU A 93 -15.56 -7.46 -17.22
N TYR A 94 -15.69 -7.68 -18.53
CA TYR A 94 -14.70 -7.19 -19.50
C TYR A 94 -14.58 -5.65 -19.49
N ASP A 95 -15.70 -4.93 -19.47
CA ASP A 95 -15.70 -3.47 -19.36
C ASP A 95 -15.02 -2.97 -18.07
N ALA A 96 -15.30 -3.62 -16.94
CA ALA A 96 -14.65 -3.28 -15.68
C ALA A 96 -13.14 -3.60 -15.68
N MET A 97 -12.72 -4.70 -16.30
CA MET A 97 -11.31 -5.03 -16.49
C MET A 97 -10.60 -3.99 -17.35
N ASP A 98 -11.21 -3.55 -18.44
CA ASP A 98 -10.63 -2.52 -19.31
C ASP A 98 -10.55 -1.16 -18.60
N LYS A 99 -11.57 -0.76 -17.84
CA LYS A 99 -11.51 0.43 -16.97
C LYS A 99 -10.39 0.33 -15.93
N ALA A 100 -10.17 -0.84 -15.32
CA ALA A 100 -9.06 -1.03 -14.39
C ALA A 100 -7.70 -0.94 -15.08
N LYS A 101 -7.55 -1.48 -16.30
CA LYS A 101 -6.31 -1.33 -17.09
C LYS A 101 -6.02 0.13 -17.42
N GLU A 102 -7.03 0.88 -17.87
CA GLU A 102 -6.85 2.31 -18.17
C GLU A 102 -6.53 3.10 -16.90
N ALA A 103 -7.21 2.85 -15.77
CA ALA A 103 -6.90 3.50 -14.50
C ALA A 103 -5.46 3.24 -14.03
N ILE A 104 -4.97 2.00 -14.12
CA ILE A 104 -3.57 1.67 -13.82
C ILE A 104 -2.62 2.36 -14.80
N ARG A 105 -2.97 2.37 -16.09
CA ARG A 105 -2.16 3.01 -17.12
C ARG A 105 -2.05 4.52 -16.88
N ASP A 106 -3.14 5.19 -16.53
CA ASP A 106 -3.17 6.63 -16.29
C ASP A 106 -2.37 6.97 -15.02
N ASN A 107 -2.55 6.21 -13.94
CA ASN A 107 -1.72 6.30 -12.74
C ASN A 107 -0.22 6.06 -13.03
N LEU A 108 0.13 5.34 -14.10
CA LEU A 108 1.51 5.13 -14.54
C LEU A 108 2.00 6.18 -15.55
N LYS A 109 1.10 6.84 -16.29
CA LYS A 109 1.41 7.86 -17.31
C LYS A 109 1.51 9.27 -16.75
N GLU A 110 0.74 9.60 -15.71
CA GLU A 110 0.93 10.83 -14.93
C GLU A 110 2.33 10.92 -14.28
N LYS A 111 3.12 9.84 -14.37
CA LYS A 111 4.49 9.72 -13.87
C LYS A 111 5.58 10.00 -14.93
N LYS A 112 5.24 10.65 -16.06
CA LYS A 112 6.22 11.10 -17.08
C LYS A 112 6.35 12.61 -17.14
#